data_AF-A0AAU5ZJJ9-F1
#
_entry.id   AF-A0AAU5ZJJ9-F1
#
_cell.length_a   1.000
_cell.length_b   1.000
_cell.length_c   1.000
_cell.angle_alpha   90.00
_cell.angle_beta   90.00
_cell.angle_gamma   90.00
#
_symmetry.space_group_name_H-M   'P 1'
#
loop_
_entity.id
_entity.type
_entity.pdbx_description
1 polymer ?
#
loop_
_entity_poly.entity_id
_entity_poly.type
_entity_poly.pdbx_seq_one_letter_code
_entity_poly.pdbx_strand_id
1 'polypeptide(L)' 'MKNVVDAGHCEMLLRHDLLYLARPKVVPLDSLPAVFPGWYAFGLRHFVRTRECLLLQIEDRR' A
#
# COMPACT_ATOMS: atom_id res chain seq x y z
N MET A 1 -9.19 -2.65 7.33
CA MET A 1 -7.86 -3.20 6.96
C MET A 1 -7.52 -4.55 7.61
N LYS A 2 -8.12 -4.96 8.74
CA LYS A 2 -7.79 -6.24 9.41
C LYS A 2 -7.80 -7.46 8.48
N ASN A 3 -8.88 -7.67 7.71
CA ASN A 3 -9.01 -8.83 6.83
C ASN A 3 -7.91 -8.97 5.78
N VAL A 4 -7.38 -7.85 5.28
CA VAL A 4 -6.33 -7.85 4.26
C VAL A 4 -4.99 -8.23 4.89
N VAL A 5 -4.68 -7.66 6.06
CA VAL A 5 -3.47 -7.98 6.83
C VAL A 5 -3.49 -9.44 7.30
N ASP A 6 -4.65 -9.94 7.75
CA ASP A 6 -4.79 -11.30 8.27
C ASP A 6 -4.79 -12.37 7.16
N ALA A 7 -5.23 -12.04 5.94
CA ALA A 7 -5.23 -12.98 4.82
C ALA A 7 -3.81 -13.37 4.36
N GLY A 8 -2.81 -12.50 4.58
CA GLY A 8 -1.39 -12.76 4.31
C GLY A 8 -0.99 -12.87 2.83
N HIS A 9 -1.92 -13.24 1.96
CA HIS A 9 -1.77 -13.35 0.50
C HIS A 9 -2.93 -12.61 -0.17
N CYS A 10 -2.62 -11.71 -1.10
CA CYS A 10 -3.60 -10.98 -1.88
C CYS A 10 -3.25 -11.03 -3.37
N GLU A 11 -4.25 -11.04 -4.22
CA GLU A 11 -4.10 -10.96 -5.66
C GLU A 11 -4.73 -9.65 -6.15
N MET A 12 -4.09 -8.99 -7.10
CA MET A 12 -4.60 -7.75 -7.69
C MET A 12 -4.49 -7.82 -9.21
N LEU A 13 -5.60 -7.57 -9.89
CA LEU A 13 -5.62 -7.42 -11.34
C LEU A 13 -5.35 -5.95 -11.70
N LEU A 14 -4.24 -5.69 -12.41
CA LEU A 14 -3.89 -4.36 -12.89
C LEU A 14 -3.67 -4.40 -14.41
N ARG A 15 -4.51 -3.67 -15.16
CA ARG A 15 -4.40 -3.57 -16.64
C ARG A 15 -4.30 -4.94 -17.35
N HIS A 16 -5.02 -5.94 -16.84
CA HIS A 16 -5.04 -7.35 -17.29
C HIS A 16 -3.87 -8.22 -16.82
N ASP A 17 -2.91 -7.67 -16.06
CA ASP A 17 -1.86 -8.45 -15.41
C ASP A 17 -2.31 -8.84 -13.99
N LEU A 18 -2.21 -10.13 -13.67
CA LEU A 18 -2.45 -10.63 -12.32
C LEU A 18 -1.17 -10.47 -11.50
N LEU A 19 -1.21 -9.57 -10.53
CA LEU A 19 -0.14 -9.30 -9.59
C LEU A 19 -0.38 -10.07 -8.29
N TYR A 20 0.61 -10.86 -7.88
CA TYR A 20 0.63 -11.48 -6.56
C TYR A 20 1.22 -10.48 -5.58
N LEU A 21 0.49 -10.21 -4.50
CA LEU A 21 0.90 -9.28 -3.47
C LEU A 21 1.42 -10.05 -2.26
N ALA A 22 2.70 -9.84 -1.96
CA ALA A 22 3.30 -10.28 -0.72
C ALA A 22 2.73 -9.48 0.46
N ARG A 23 2.44 -10.20 1.55
CA ARG A 23 2.07 -9.75 2.89
C ARG A 23 1.78 -8.25 3.03
N PRO A 24 0.50 -7.83 2.95
CA PRO A 24 0.07 -6.48 3.28
C PRO A 24 0.60 -6.00 4.64
N LYS A 25 1.19 -4.81 4.67
CA LYS A 25 1.66 -4.17 5.90
C LYS A 25 1.04 -2.79 6.05
N VAL A 26 0.49 -2.50 7.23
CA VAL A 26 0.11 -1.14 7.58
C VAL A 26 1.35 -0.43 8.11
N VAL A 27 1.68 0.70 7.51
CA VAL A 27 2.86 1.49 7.85
C VAL A 27 2.47 2.96 8.03
N PRO A 28 3.12 3.70 8.94
CA PRO A 28 2.93 5.14 9.03
C PRO A 28 3.27 5.82 7.69
N LEU A 29 2.48 6.82 7.29
CA LEU A 29 2.72 7.57 6.05
C LEU A 29 4.15 8.15 6.00
N ASP A 30 4.69 8.55 7.16
CA ASP A 30 6.01 9.16 7.31
C ASP A 30 7.17 8.15 7.21
N SER A 31 6.86 6.86 7.29
CA SER A 31 7.84 5.77 7.17
C SER A 31 8.00 5.27 5.74
N LEU A 32 7.13 5.73 4.83
CA LEU A 32 7.23 5.36 3.43
C LEU A 32 8.46 6.02 2.79
N PRO A 33 9.17 5.31 1.90
CA PRO A 33 10.13 5.96 1.03
C PRO A 33 9.45 7.08 0.23
N ALA A 34 10.22 8.02 -0.31
CA ALA A 34 9.70 9.16 -1.08
C ALA A 34 9.17 8.72 -2.47
N VAL A 35 8.22 7.79 -2.49
CA VAL A 35 7.52 7.30 -3.69
C VAL A 35 6.47 8.30 -4.18
N PHE A 36 6.02 9.21 -3.32
CA PHE A 36 5.03 10.22 -3.69
C PHE A 36 5.62 11.63 -3.61
N PRO A 37 5.16 12.57 -4.46
CA PRO A 37 5.47 13.99 -4.31
C PRO A 37 5.03 14.52 -2.93
N GLY A 38 5.79 15.43 -2.34
CA GLY A 38 5.49 15.97 -1.01
C GLY A 38 4.11 16.62 -0.87
N TRP A 39 3.60 17.25 -1.94
CA TRP A 39 2.24 17.82 -1.95
C TRP A 39 1.16 16.75 -1.81
N TYR A 40 1.39 15.54 -2.33
CA TYR A 40 0.45 14.43 -2.23
C TYR A 40 0.38 13.91 -0.78
N ALA A 41 1.54 13.75 -0.13
CA ALA A 41 1.60 13.38 1.29
C ALA A 41 0.93 14.42 2.19
N PHE A 42 1.13 15.71 1.91
CA PHE A 42 0.41 16.80 2.59
C PHE A 42 -1.11 16.68 2.37
N GLY A 43 -1.53 16.40 1.14
CA GLY A 43 -2.91 16.11 0.77
C GLY A 43 -3.54 15.01 1.64
N LEU A 44 -2.86 13.86 1.74
CA LEU A 44 -3.29 12.71 2.53
C LEU A 44 -3.44 13.05 4.02
N ARG A 45 -2.52 13.83 4.59
CA ARG A 45 -2.58 14.23 6.01
C ARG A 45 -3.70 15.21 6.30
N HIS A 46 -3.87 16.25 5.47
CA HIS A 46 -4.73 17.39 5.81
C HIS A 46 -6.17 17.24 5.31
N PHE A 47 -6.36 16.68 4.12
CA PHE A 47 -7.69 16.54 3.53
C PHE A 47 -8.30 15.18 3.84
N VAL A 48 -7.53 14.11 3.67
CA VAL A 48 -8.01 12.73 3.90
C VAL A 48 -7.87 12.33 5.37
N ARG A 49 -7.08 13.06 6.16
CA ARG A 49 -6.79 12.79 7.59
C ARG A 49 -6.22 11.40 7.83
N THR A 50 -5.50 10.87 6.84
CA THR A 50 -4.89 9.54 6.90
C THR A 50 -3.48 9.64 7.48
N ARG A 51 -3.18 8.82 8.50
CA ARG A 51 -1.86 8.71 9.12
C ARG A 51 -1.14 7.40 8.81
N GLU A 52 -1.89 6.41 8.35
CA GLU A 52 -1.43 5.05 8.07
C GLU A 52 -1.73 4.68 6.63
N CYS A 53 -0.83 3.94 6.00
CA CYS A 53 -0.98 3.47 4.64
C CYS A 53 -0.84 1.95 4.61
N LEU A 54 -1.56 1.31 3.69
CA LEU A 54 -1.36 -0.08 3.38
C LEU A 54 -0.30 -0.19 2.29
N LEU A 55 0.82 -0.79 2.64
CA LEU A 55 1.86 -1.16 1.70
C LEU A 55 1.58 -2.59 1.21
N LEU A 56 1.42 -2.72 -0.10
CA LEU A 56 1.26 -3.99 -0.81
C LEU A 56 2.52 -4.18 -1.65
N GLN A 57 3.38 -5.12 -1.27
CA GLN A 57 4.58 -5.43 -2.05
C GLN A 57 4.20 -6.42 -3.14
N ILE A 58 4.63 -6.17 -4.38
CA ILE A 58 4.42 -7.13 -5.47
C ILE A 58 5.48 -8.22 -5.32
N GLU A 59 5.04 -9.47 -5.29
CA GLU A 59 5.92 -10.64 -5.28
C GLU A 59 6.22 -11.04 -6.73
N ASP A 60 7.50 -10.90 -7.13
CA ASP A 60 7.94 -11.33 -8.45
C ASP A 60 8.10 -12.85 -8.44
N ARG A 61 7.13 -13.55 -9.04
CA ARG A 61 7.14 -15.01 -9.16
C ARG A 61 8.08 -15.39 -10.32
N ARG A 62 9.38 -15.46 -10.05
CA ARG A 62 10.35 -16.16 -10.91
C ARG A 62 10.38 -17.65 -10.61
#